data_AF-A0A524NYB1-F1
#
_entry.id   AF-A0A524NYB1-F1
#
_cell.length_a   1.000
_cell.length_b   1.000
_cell.length_c   1.000
_cell.angle_alpha   90.00
_cell.angle_beta   90.00
_cell.angle_gamma   90.00
#
_symmetry.space_group_name_H-M   'P 1'
#
loop_
_entity.id
_entity.type
_entity.pdbx_description
1 polymer ?
#
loop_
_entity_poly.entity_id
_entity_poly.type
_entity_poly.pdbx_seq_one_letter_code
_entity_poly.pdbx_strand_id
1 'polypeptide(L)'
;MGWYVRALDRDRGVIEFQSESSPAVLRMDQAFLDAMRVRLSRDWLLEQLEYYRNIERRFRGTVTVFRALMLALFVITVAAVGAHLMHLSISLDESSWREGAVLTIIVAALPAFLGALHGISVQGELEVTAERAGSMSAHLANALADMVGSRDPKAGSVAEVSDRAVRAARMMLAEVLDWRIIHQAHEVELS
;
A
#
# COMPACT_ATOMS: atom_id res chain seq x y z
N MET A 1 -12.26 0.85 10.43
CA MET A 1 -12.31 2.34 10.53
C MET A 1 -10.92 2.90 10.25
N GLY A 2 -10.80 3.90 9.37
CA GLY A 2 -9.52 4.53 9.04
C GLY A 2 -8.92 5.31 10.22
N TRP A 3 -7.60 5.44 10.26
CA TRP A 3 -6.87 6.17 11.31
C TRP A 3 -7.36 7.61 11.49
N TYR A 4 -7.83 8.26 10.42
CA TYR A 4 -8.39 9.62 10.46
C TYR A 4 -9.68 9.71 11.30
N VAL A 5 -10.52 8.67 11.28
CA VAL A 5 -11.75 8.61 12.09
C VAL A 5 -11.40 8.47 13.57
N ARG A 6 -10.39 7.64 13.89
CA ARG A 6 -9.89 7.49 15.26
C ARG A 6 -9.20 8.76 15.78
N ALA A 7 -8.55 9.52 14.90
CA ALA A 7 -7.97 10.82 15.25
C ALA A 7 -9.06 11.86 15.55
N LEU A 8 -10.14 11.90 14.76
CA LEU A 8 -11.31 12.76 14.98
C LEU A 8 -12.08 12.42 16.25
N ASP A 9 -12.27 11.13 16.56
CA ASP A 9 -12.91 10.72 17.82
C ASP A 9 -12.03 11.04 19.04
N ARG A 10 -10.70 10.95 18.90
CA ARG A 10 -9.76 11.33 19.96
C ARG A 10 -9.78 12.85 20.20
N ASP A 11 -9.92 13.66 19.15
CA ASP A 11 -10.03 15.12 19.27
C ASP A 11 -11.31 15.54 20.03
N ARG A 12 -12.42 14.84 19.78
CA ARG A 12 -13.68 15.03 20.52
C ARG A 12 -13.56 14.66 22.00
N GLY A 13 -12.91 13.54 22.32
CA GLY A 13 -12.71 13.12 23.72
C GLY A 13 -11.70 13.96 24.50
N VAL A 14 -10.72 14.58 23.82
CA VAL A 14 -9.72 15.47 24.46
C VAL A 14 -10.31 16.83 24.80
N ILE A 15 -11.23 17.34 23.99
CA ILE A 15 -11.94 18.62 24.25
C ILE A 15 -12.92 18.46 25.42
N GLU A 16 -13.58 17.30 25.54
CA GLU A 16 -14.55 17.04 26.62
C GLU A 16 -13.87 16.87 28.00
N PHE A 17 -12.65 16.32 28.04
CA PHE A 17 -11.89 16.14 29.28
C PHE A 17 -11.32 17.45 29.87
N GLN A 18 -11.30 18.55 29.10
CA GLN A 18 -10.77 19.85 29.55
C GLN A 18 -11.83 20.80 30.13
N SER A 19 -13.13 20.46 30.09
CA SER A 19 -14.19 21.41 30.45
C SER A 19 -14.63 21.38 31.92
N GLU A 20 -14.26 20.38 32.73
CA GLU A 20 -14.86 20.21 34.08
C GLU A 20 -13.89 20.31 35.26
N SER A 21 -12.60 20.56 35.06
CA SER A 21 -11.65 20.64 36.17
C SER A 21 -10.62 21.74 35.94
N SER A 22 -10.63 22.74 36.85
CA SER A 22 -9.59 23.73 37.20
C SER A 22 -8.30 23.75 36.35
N PRO A 23 -7.78 24.91 35.89
CA PRO A 23 -6.61 24.99 35.02
C PRO A 23 -5.35 24.54 35.77
N ALA A 24 -5.14 23.22 35.80
CA ALA A 24 -3.89 22.65 36.24
C ALA A 24 -2.83 23.14 35.26
N VAL A 25 -1.94 23.99 35.75
CA VAL A 25 -0.74 24.39 35.01
C VAL A 25 0.00 23.10 34.64
N LEU A 26 -0.15 22.69 33.39
CA LEU A 26 0.41 21.45 32.88
C LEU A 26 1.93 21.63 32.87
N ARG A 27 2.60 21.16 33.92
CA ARG A 27 4.07 21.20 33.98
C ARG A 27 4.57 20.17 32.98
N MET A 28 5.10 20.64 31.86
CA MET A 28 5.83 19.84 30.89
C MET A 28 7.18 19.42 31.51
N ASP A 29 7.13 18.40 32.36
CA ASP A 29 8.30 17.78 32.95
C ASP A 29 8.83 16.64 32.05
N GLN A 30 9.97 16.07 32.45
CA GLN A 30 10.58 14.95 31.70
C GLN A 30 9.68 13.70 31.71
N ALA A 31 8.90 13.48 32.77
CA ALA A 31 7.97 12.35 32.83
C ALA A 31 6.85 12.49 31.78
N PHE A 32 6.32 13.70 31.58
CA PHE A 32 5.36 14.00 30.53
C PHE A 32 5.96 13.78 29.13
N LEU A 33 7.20 14.23 28.92
CA LEU A 33 7.93 14.05 27.66
C LEU A 33 8.16 12.59 27.31
N ASP A 34 8.58 11.79 28.29
CA ASP A 34 8.78 10.36 28.13
C ASP A 34 7.45 9.65 27.86
N ALA A 35 6.38 10.00 28.57
CA ALA A 35 5.04 9.47 28.32
C ALA A 35 4.55 9.81 26.90
N MET A 36 4.77 11.04 26.44
CA MET A 36 4.40 11.48 25.09
C MET A 36 5.23 10.75 24.02
N ARG A 37 6.54 10.60 24.22
CA ARG A 37 7.42 9.85 23.32
C ARG A 37 6.97 8.39 23.21
N VAL A 38 6.71 7.73 24.33
CA VAL A 38 6.22 6.35 24.35
C VAL A 38 4.88 6.25 23.61
N ARG A 39 3.93 7.13 23.91
CA ARG A 39 2.61 7.12 23.26
C ARG A 39 2.69 7.35 21.75
N LEU A 40 3.47 8.33 21.29
CA LEU A 40 3.63 8.64 19.87
C LEU A 40 4.36 7.50 19.12
N SER A 41 5.41 6.95 19.71
CA SER A 41 6.18 5.87 19.12
C SER A 41 5.37 4.57 19.02
N ARG A 42 4.73 4.15 20.12
CA ARG A 42 4.10 2.84 20.26
C ARG A 42 2.68 2.80 19.74
N ASP A 43 1.87 3.80 20.07
CA ASP A 43 0.43 3.78 19.78
C ASP A 43 0.11 4.43 18.43
N TRP A 44 1.06 5.15 17.83
CA TRP A 44 0.83 5.84 16.57
C TRP A 44 1.81 5.42 15.47
N LEU A 45 3.11 5.69 15.63
CA LEU A 45 4.08 5.38 14.57
C LEU A 45 4.20 3.87 14.29
N LEU A 46 4.24 3.04 15.33
CA LEU A 46 4.32 1.58 15.17
C LEU A 46 3.09 1.01 14.44
N GLU A 47 1.89 1.46 14.82
CA GLU A 47 0.63 1.00 14.18
C GLU A 47 0.59 1.42 12.71
N GLN A 48 0.99 2.65 12.39
CA GLN A 48 1.07 3.12 10.99
C GLN A 48 2.13 2.34 10.20
N LEU A 49 3.30 2.10 10.81
CA LEU A 49 4.36 1.31 10.18
C LEU A 49 3.87 -0.11 9.83
N GLU A 50 3.19 -0.77 10.75
CA GLU A 50 2.63 -2.11 10.52
C GLU A 50 1.55 -2.09 9.44
N TYR A 51 0.68 -1.08 9.44
CA TYR A 51 -0.33 -0.87 8.41
C TYR A 51 0.29 -0.76 7.01
N TYR A 52 1.27 0.12 6.81
CA TYR A 52 1.93 0.30 5.51
C TYR A 52 2.73 -0.94 5.09
N ARG A 53 3.40 -1.62 6.02
CA ARG A 53 4.06 -2.92 5.73
C ARG A 53 3.08 -3.99 5.31
N ASN A 54 1.87 -4.00 5.87
CA ASN A 54 0.84 -4.95 5.46
C ASN A 54 0.31 -4.65 4.05
N ILE A 55 0.13 -3.37 3.73
CA ILE A 55 -0.21 -2.93 2.36
C ILE A 55 0.89 -3.35 1.39
N GLU A 56 2.15 -2.99 1.64
CA GLU A 56 3.29 -3.34 0.79
C GLU A 56 3.32 -4.85 0.52
N ARG A 57 3.27 -5.67 1.57
CA ARG A 57 3.29 -7.14 1.44
C ARG A 57 2.14 -7.66 0.60
N ARG A 58 0.92 -7.18 0.85
CA ARG A 58 -0.28 -7.62 0.13
C ARG A 58 -0.18 -7.27 -1.35
N PHE A 59 0.11 -6.01 -1.68
CA PHE A 59 0.17 -5.56 -3.07
C PHE A 59 1.36 -6.15 -3.82
N ARG A 60 2.55 -6.23 -3.21
CA ARG A 60 3.71 -6.90 -3.82
C ARG A 60 3.45 -8.39 -4.08
N GLY A 61 2.75 -9.07 -3.17
CA GLY A 61 2.28 -10.44 -3.36
C GLY A 61 1.36 -10.56 -4.57
N THR A 62 0.33 -9.70 -4.65
CA THR A 62 -0.59 -9.65 -5.80
C THR A 62 0.14 -9.38 -7.11
N VAL A 63 1.05 -8.41 -7.16
CA VAL A 63 1.86 -8.10 -8.35
C VAL A 63 2.65 -9.33 -8.81
N THR A 64 3.26 -10.05 -7.88
CA THR A 64 4.04 -11.27 -8.19
C THR A 64 3.16 -12.37 -8.77
N VAL A 65 1.98 -12.61 -8.17
CA VAL A 65 1.01 -13.60 -8.67
C VAL A 65 0.49 -13.22 -10.06
N PHE A 66 0.13 -11.95 -10.28
CA PHE A 66 -0.34 -11.47 -11.58
C PHE A 66 0.74 -11.62 -12.65
N ARG A 67 2.00 -11.26 -12.34
CA ARG A 67 3.12 -11.46 -13.27
C ARG A 67 3.34 -12.92 -13.62
N ALA A 68 3.29 -13.81 -12.64
CA ALA A 68 3.42 -15.25 -12.87
C ALA A 68 2.26 -15.79 -13.73
N LEU A 69 1.03 -15.37 -13.45
CA LEU A 69 -0.14 -15.76 -14.24
C LEU A 69 -0.05 -15.26 -15.68
N MET A 70 0.29 -13.99 -15.89
CA MET A 70 0.48 -13.42 -17.22
C MET A 70 1.58 -14.15 -17.99
N LEU A 71 2.72 -14.42 -17.35
CA LEU A 71 3.81 -15.19 -17.97
C LEU A 71 3.36 -16.60 -18.36
N ALA A 72 2.65 -17.30 -17.47
CA ALA A 72 2.14 -18.64 -17.75
C ALA A 72 1.16 -18.64 -18.94
N LEU A 73 0.20 -17.71 -18.97
CA LEU A 73 -0.74 -17.56 -20.07
C LEU A 73 -0.02 -17.24 -21.38
N PHE A 74 1.00 -16.38 -21.34
CA PHE A 74 1.82 -16.07 -22.50
C PHE A 74 2.55 -17.29 -23.04
N VAL A 75 3.22 -18.07 -22.17
CA VAL A 75 3.94 -19.29 -22.57
C VAL A 75 2.97 -20.32 -23.16
N ILE A 76 1.81 -20.54 -22.54
CA ILE A 76 0.77 -21.45 -23.08
C ILE A 76 0.30 -20.98 -24.45
N THR A 77 0.07 -19.67 -24.62
CA THR A 77 -0.35 -19.09 -25.90
C THR A 77 0.71 -19.33 -26.98
N VAL A 78 1.98 -19.03 -26.70
CA VAL A 78 3.08 -19.23 -27.65
C VAL A 78 3.24 -20.71 -28.00
N ALA A 79 3.12 -21.62 -27.03
CA ALA A 79 3.17 -23.06 -27.27
C ALA A 79 2.01 -23.54 -28.14
N ALA A 80 0.78 -23.06 -27.89
CA ALA A 80 -0.39 -23.40 -28.69
C ALA A 80 -0.25 -22.90 -30.13
N VAL A 81 0.19 -21.65 -30.33
CA VAL A 81 0.47 -21.11 -31.66
C VAL A 81 1.59 -21.91 -32.35
N GLY A 82 2.68 -22.22 -31.65
CA GLY A 82 3.79 -23.01 -32.19
C GLY A 82 3.37 -24.41 -32.63
N ALA A 83 2.60 -25.12 -31.81
CA ALA A 83 2.05 -26.44 -32.14
C ALA A 83 1.13 -26.38 -33.36
N HIS A 84 0.29 -25.35 -33.44
CA HIS A 84 -0.58 -25.12 -34.60
C HIS A 84 0.23 -24.88 -35.88
N LEU A 85 1.27 -24.04 -35.84
CA LEU A 85 2.10 -23.70 -37.00
C LEU A 85 2.94 -24.88 -37.50
N MET A 86 3.48 -25.69 -36.59
CA MET A 86 4.32 -26.84 -36.97
C MET A 86 3.53 -28.02 -37.54
N HIS A 87 2.19 -27.90 -37.68
CA HIS A 87 1.32 -29.03 -37.99
C HIS A 87 1.65 -30.25 -37.11
N LEU A 88 2.03 -29.99 -35.86
CA LEU A 88 2.14 -30.99 -34.81
C LEU A 88 0.70 -31.39 -34.45
N SER A 89 0.02 -32.05 -35.39
CA SER A 89 -1.14 -32.86 -35.10
C SER A 89 -0.63 -33.97 -34.20
N ILE A 90 -0.73 -33.76 -32.89
CA ILE A 90 -0.60 -34.82 -31.90
C ILE A 90 -1.61 -35.87 -32.37
N SER A 91 -1.13 -36.94 -32.99
CA SER A 91 -1.96 -37.92 -33.66
C SER A 91 -2.79 -38.65 -32.61
N LEU A 92 -4.00 -38.14 -32.39
CA LEU A 92 -5.09 -38.77 -31.64
C LEU A 92 -6.28 -38.82 -32.62
N ASP A 93 -6.81 -40.02 -32.76
CA ASP A 93 -7.67 -40.50 -33.83
C ASP A 93 -9.01 -39.74 -33.99
N GLU A 94 -9.54 -39.69 -35.23
CA GLU A 94 -10.83 -39.19 -35.77
C GLU A 94 -11.54 -37.91 -35.21
N SER A 95 -11.09 -37.28 -34.13
CA SER A 95 -11.75 -36.12 -33.50
C SER A 95 -11.17 -34.73 -33.90
N SER A 96 -10.34 -34.72 -34.95
CA SER A 96 -9.47 -33.63 -35.40
C SER A 96 -10.12 -32.25 -35.62
N TRP A 97 -11.44 -32.19 -35.89
CA TRP A 97 -12.16 -30.92 -36.01
C TRP A 97 -12.41 -30.22 -34.66
N ARG A 98 -12.65 -30.99 -33.58
CA ARG A 98 -12.87 -30.46 -32.22
C ARG A 98 -11.57 -29.94 -31.62
N GLU A 99 -10.46 -30.61 -31.87
CA GLU A 99 -9.14 -30.21 -31.36
C GLU A 99 -8.63 -28.93 -32.03
N GLY A 100 -8.80 -28.82 -33.36
CA GLY A 100 -8.50 -27.57 -34.08
C GLY A 100 -9.33 -26.38 -33.59
N ALA A 101 -10.61 -26.62 -33.25
CA ALA A 101 -11.47 -25.59 -32.66
C ALA A 101 -10.99 -25.17 -31.26
N VAL A 102 -10.57 -26.11 -30.42
CA VAL A 102 -10.04 -25.82 -29.07
C VAL A 102 -8.74 -25.00 -29.17
N LEU A 103 -7.79 -25.38 -30.03
CA LEU A 103 -6.57 -24.58 -30.24
C LEU A 103 -6.89 -23.18 -30.74
N THR A 104 -7.82 -23.04 -31.68
CA THR A 104 -8.24 -21.73 -32.21
C THR A 104 -8.87 -20.87 -31.11
N ILE A 105 -9.73 -21.46 -30.27
CA ILE A 105 -10.33 -20.77 -29.11
C ILE A 105 -9.25 -20.34 -28.11
N ILE A 106 -8.29 -21.20 -27.80
CA ILE A 106 -7.18 -20.89 -26.89
C ILE A 106 -6.33 -19.73 -27.44
N VAL A 107 -5.98 -19.77 -28.72
CA VAL A 107 -5.19 -18.74 -29.39
C VAL A 107 -5.92 -17.40 -29.45
N ALA A 108 -7.25 -17.40 -29.56
CA ALA A 108 -8.05 -16.17 -29.56
C ALA A 108 -8.35 -15.65 -28.14
N ALA A 109 -8.67 -16.53 -27.20
CA ALA A 109 -9.14 -16.16 -25.86
C ALA A 109 -8.00 -15.80 -24.91
N LEU A 110 -6.87 -16.52 -24.94
CA LEU A 110 -5.76 -16.27 -24.01
C LEU A 110 -5.16 -14.87 -24.15
N PRO A 111 -4.92 -14.32 -25.36
CA PRO A 111 -4.47 -12.94 -25.51
C PRO A 111 -5.46 -11.91 -24.96
N ALA A 112 -6.77 -12.15 -25.10
CA ALA A 112 -7.79 -11.27 -24.53
C ALA A 112 -7.77 -11.29 -23.00
N PHE A 113 -7.65 -12.48 -22.39
CA PHE A 113 -7.44 -12.63 -20.94
C PHE A 113 -6.14 -11.97 -20.47
N LEU A 114 -5.05 -12.13 -21.22
CA LEU A 114 -3.77 -11.50 -20.92
C LEU A 114 -3.88 -9.97 -20.94
N GLY A 115 -4.52 -9.42 -21.98
CA GLY A 115 -4.78 -7.99 -22.10
C GLY A 115 -5.65 -7.45 -20.96
N ALA A 116 -6.69 -8.19 -20.57
CA ALA A 116 -7.55 -7.81 -19.44
C ALA A 116 -6.79 -7.83 -18.10
N LEU A 117 -5.99 -8.88 -17.84
CA LEU A 117 -5.16 -8.97 -16.63
C LEU A 117 -4.09 -7.87 -16.59
N HIS A 118 -3.47 -7.58 -17.73
CA HIS A 118 -2.52 -6.47 -17.85
C HIS A 118 -3.22 -5.14 -17.57
N GLY A 119 -4.38 -4.90 -18.17
CA GLY A 119 -5.21 -3.73 -17.92
C GLY A 119 -5.56 -3.56 -16.44
N ILE A 120 -6.03 -4.62 -15.78
CA ILE A 120 -6.31 -4.62 -14.33
C ILE A 120 -5.06 -4.30 -13.52
N SER A 121 -3.90 -4.86 -13.90
CA SER A 121 -2.65 -4.61 -13.16
C SER A 121 -2.15 -3.16 -13.29
N VAL A 122 -2.32 -2.56 -14.47
CA VAL A 122 -1.91 -1.19 -14.78
C VAL A 122 -2.91 -0.19 -14.18
N GLN A 123 -4.21 -0.36 -14.44
CA GLN A 123 -5.27 0.49 -13.89
C GLN A 123 -5.37 0.38 -12.36
N GLY A 124 -5.09 -0.80 -11.81
CA GLY A 124 -5.08 -1.03 -10.36
C GLY A 124 -3.85 -0.43 -9.66
N GLU A 125 -2.90 0.14 -10.40
CA GLU A 125 -1.66 0.76 -9.88
C GLU A 125 -0.98 -0.09 -8.80
N LEU A 126 -1.03 -1.42 -8.94
CA LEU A 126 -0.69 -2.35 -7.85
C LEU A 126 0.78 -2.22 -7.45
N GLU A 127 1.64 -2.01 -8.45
CA GLU A 127 3.09 -1.84 -8.27
C GLU A 127 3.41 -0.48 -7.65
N VAL A 128 2.80 0.60 -8.15
CA VAL A 128 2.94 1.95 -7.61
C VAL A 128 2.48 2.00 -6.15
N THR A 129 1.34 1.37 -5.84
CA THR A 129 0.80 1.27 -4.48
C THR A 129 1.75 0.51 -3.55
N ALA A 130 2.32 -0.61 -4.01
CA ALA A 130 3.29 -1.38 -3.22
C ALA A 130 4.57 -0.58 -2.95
N GLU A 131 5.09 0.12 -3.96
CA GLU A 131 6.31 0.92 -3.86
C GLU A 131 6.12 2.09 -2.90
N ARG A 132 5.00 2.82 -3.01
CA ARG A 132 4.65 3.91 -2.09
C ARG A 132 4.49 3.45 -0.66
N ALA A 133 3.76 2.34 -0.45
CA ALA A 133 3.61 1.76 0.87
C ALA A 133 4.97 1.35 1.48
N GLY A 134 5.87 0.79 0.65
CA GLY A 134 7.25 0.49 1.04
C GLY A 134 8.03 1.75 1.44
N SER A 135 7.99 2.80 0.61
CA SER A 135 8.65 4.08 0.89
C SER A 135 8.14 4.72 2.20
N MET A 136 6.83 4.77 2.40
CA MET A 136 6.22 5.30 3.62
C MET A 136 6.63 4.47 4.84
N SER A 137 6.66 3.14 4.72
CA SER A 137 7.11 2.28 5.81
C SER A 137 8.57 2.54 6.20
N ALA A 138 9.45 2.79 5.22
CA ALA A 138 10.85 3.13 5.48
C ALA A 138 10.97 4.48 6.21
N HIS A 139 10.21 5.49 5.79
CA HIS A 139 10.18 6.79 6.45
C HIS A 139 9.65 6.70 7.89
N LEU A 140 8.56 5.97 8.12
CA LEU A 140 8.01 5.76 9.46
C LEU A 140 8.96 4.96 10.35
N ALA A 141 9.68 3.98 9.80
CA ALA A 141 10.70 3.24 10.55
C ALA A 141 11.85 4.15 10.99
N ASN A 142 12.32 5.05 10.11
CA ASN A 142 13.34 6.05 10.45
C ASN A 142 12.83 7.03 11.52
N ALA A 143 11.60 7.55 11.37
CA ALA A 143 11.00 8.44 12.35
C ALA A 143 10.84 7.77 13.73
N LEU A 144 10.48 6.49 13.76
CA LEU A 144 10.41 5.69 14.98
C LEU A 144 11.80 5.50 15.61
N ALA A 145 12.81 5.18 14.81
CA ALA A 145 14.18 5.02 15.27
C ALA A 145 14.74 6.32 15.86
N ASP A 146 14.49 7.46 15.21
CA ASP A 146 14.89 8.79 15.71
C ASP A 146 14.19 9.13 17.04
N MET A 147 12.92 8.78 17.14
CA MET A 147 12.09 9.05 18.32
C MET A 147 12.51 8.21 19.52
N VAL A 148 12.90 6.94 19.32
CA VAL A 148 13.36 6.01 20.37
C VAL A 148 14.85 6.18 20.69
N GLY A 149 15.68 6.46 19.68
CA GLY A 149 17.13 6.53 19.77
C GLY A 149 17.68 7.82 20.41
N SER A 150 16.88 8.89 20.44
CA SER A 150 17.27 10.17 21.05
C SER A 150 17.26 10.10 22.59
N ARG A 151 18.29 9.47 23.18
CA ARG A 151 18.53 9.40 24.64
C ARG A 151 19.30 10.61 25.20
N ASP A 152 19.65 11.59 24.37
CA ASP A 152 20.33 12.79 24.85
C ASP A 152 19.37 13.61 25.74
N PRO A 153 19.69 13.83 27.03
CA PRO A 153 18.85 14.61 27.93
C PRO A 153 18.64 16.07 27.47
N LYS A 154 19.47 16.57 26.54
CA LYS A 154 19.31 17.90 25.92
C LYS A 154 18.48 17.87 24.62
N ALA A 155 18.37 16.72 23.94
CA ALA A 155 17.53 16.51 22.74
C ALA A 155 16.07 16.14 23.07
N GLY A 156 15.68 16.33 24.34
CA GLY A 156 14.37 15.99 24.89
C GLY A 156 13.42 17.17 25.03
N SER A 157 13.61 18.27 24.30
CA SER A 157 12.64 19.37 24.38
C SER A 157 11.29 18.94 23.80
N VAL A 158 10.20 19.43 24.38
CA VAL A 158 8.83 19.23 23.86
C VAL A 158 8.79 19.62 22.38
N ALA A 159 9.43 20.73 22.04
CA ALA A 159 9.50 21.24 20.68
C ALA A 159 10.08 20.21 19.70
N GLU A 160 11.15 19.49 20.06
CA GLU A 160 11.73 18.47 19.19
C GLU A 160 10.85 17.24 19.01
N VAL A 161 10.23 16.75 20.09
CA VAL A 161 9.34 15.57 20.01
C VAL A 161 8.10 15.93 19.19
N SER A 162 7.52 17.10 19.42
CA SER A 162 6.39 17.61 18.64
C SER A 162 6.76 17.84 17.18
N ASP A 163 7.91 18.43 16.89
CA ASP A 163 8.39 18.67 15.52
C ASP A 163 8.63 17.36 14.75
N ARG A 164 9.21 16.34 15.39
CA ARG A 164 9.34 14.99 14.81
C ARG A 164 7.96 14.37 14.50
N ALA A 165 7.01 14.47 15.43
CA ALA A 165 5.65 13.96 15.23
C ALA A 165 4.91 14.69 14.09
N VAL A 166 5.03 16.02 14.04
CA VAL A 166 4.44 16.86 12.99
C VAL A 166 5.04 16.53 11.63
N ARG A 167 6.36 16.31 11.54
CA ARG A 167 7.01 15.87 10.28
C ARG A 167 6.44 14.54 9.79
N ALA A 168 6.31 13.55 10.67
CA ALA A 168 5.71 12.25 10.32
C ALA A 168 4.26 12.43 9.84
N ALA A 169 3.47 13.24 10.53
CA ALA A 169 2.08 13.51 10.17
C ALA A 169 1.97 14.22 8.81
N ARG A 170 2.85 15.19 8.54
CA ARG A 170 2.92 15.90 7.25
C ARG A 170 3.27 14.97 6.09
N MET A 171 4.21 14.03 6.29
CA MET A 171 4.54 13.04 5.26
C MET A 171 3.36 12.12 4.95
N MET A 172 2.68 11.60 5.99
CA MET A 172 1.47 10.80 5.81
C MET A 172 0.35 11.59 5.11
N LEU A 173 0.18 12.86 5.45
CA LEU A 173 -0.83 13.71 4.83
C LEU A 173 -0.49 14.02 3.36
N ALA A 174 0.78 14.29 3.05
CA ALA A 174 1.25 14.51 1.69
C ALA A 174 0.95 13.29 0.81
N GLU A 175 1.21 12.09 1.30
CA GLU A 175 0.87 10.83 0.60
C GLU A 175 -0.63 10.71 0.29
N VAL A 176 -1.50 11.04 1.26
CA VAL A 176 -2.96 11.03 1.05
C VAL A 176 -3.39 12.08 0.03
N LEU A 177 -2.78 13.26 0.05
CA LEU A 177 -3.08 14.33 -0.90
C LEU A 177 -2.63 13.97 -2.32
N ASP A 178 -1.44 13.41 -2.48
CA ASP A 178 -0.92 12.92 -3.76
C ASP A 178 -1.85 11.85 -4.34
N TRP A 179 -2.31 10.91 -3.50
CA TRP A 179 -3.26 9.88 -3.93
C TRP A 179 -4.58 10.49 -4.43
N ARG A 180 -5.10 11.48 -3.71
CA ARG A 180 -6.32 12.19 -4.10
C ARG A 180 -6.16 12.92 -5.43
N ILE A 181 -5.04 13.59 -5.65
CA ILE A 181 -4.77 14.31 -6.91
C ILE A 181 -4.74 13.33 -8.08
N ILE A 182 -4.06 12.19 -7.93
CA ILE A 182 -3.98 11.15 -8.97
C ILE A 182 -5.37 10.59 -9.30
N HIS A 183 -6.19 10.32 -8.28
CA HIS A 183 -7.56 9.85 -8.49
C HIS A 183 -8.42 10.88 -9.22
N GLN A 184 -8.33 12.16 -8.84
CA GLN A 184 -9.06 13.24 -9.49
C GLN A 184 -8.61 13.45 -10.94
N ALA A 185 -7.31 13.32 -11.22
CA ALA A 185 -6.81 13.39 -12.59
C ALA A 185 -7.35 12.25 -13.47
N HIS A 186 -7.38 11.02 -12.94
CA HIS A 186 -7.95 9.86 -13.63
C HIS A 186 -9.45 10.03 -13.93
N GLU A 187 -10.23 10.64 -13.03
CA GLU A 187 -11.66 10.91 -13.25
C GLU A 187 -11.89 11.87 -14.44
N VAL A 188 -11.01 12.87 -14.62
CA VAL A 188 -11.11 13.84 -15.72
C VAL A 188 -10.70 13.23 -17.06
N GLU A 189 -9.74 12.31 -17.09
CA GLU A 189 -9.33 11.63 -18.33
C GLU A 189 -10.40 10.66 -18.86
N LEU A 190 -11.32 10.21 -18.01
CA LEU A 190 -12.38 9.26 -18.36
C LEU A 190 -13.74 9.92 -18.64
N SER A 191 -13.87 11.23 -18.46
CA SER A 191 -15.10 12.02 -18.70
C SER A 191 -15.08 12.74 -20.04
#